data_AF-B5HF09-F1
#
_entry.id   AF-B5HF09-F1
#
_cell.length_a   1.000
_cell.length_b   1.000
_cell.length_c   1.000
_cell.angle_alpha   90.00
_cell.angle_beta   90.00
_cell.angle_gamma   90.00
#
_symmetry.space_group_name_H-M   'P 1'
#
loop_
_entity.id
_entity.type
_entity.pdbx_description
1 polymer ?
#
loop_
_entity_poly.entity_id
_entity_poly.type
_entity_poly.pdbx_seq_one_letter_code
_entity_poly.pdbx_strand_id
1 'polypeptide(L)'
;MPSLTNSPEAGEDLLQHHTYAYRADNHVTEIRELTSAVSVDGGDPTGRIEVVATDARTECEARFHAVITDVVGTPTELVTPDGRIARQERTTVWGTRLPAPPGSSSVDCPLRFPGQYRDSETDLNYNYFRYYDDQVAAAPASE
;
A
#
# COMPACT_ATOMS: atom_id res chain seq x y z
N MET A 1 22.97 -0.91 20.44
CA MET A 1 22.30 -2.01 19.74
C MET A 1 22.83 -2.01 18.31
N PRO A 2 23.33 -3.13 17.76
CA PRO A 2 23.91 -3.13 16.42
C PRO A 2 22.79 -2.94 15.39
N SER A 3 22.92 -1.92 14.55
CA SER A 3 22.06 -1.66 13.41
C SER A 3 22.50 -2.54 12.25
N LEU A 4 21.67 -3.52 11.86
CA LEU A 4 21.85 -4.26 10.62
C LEU A 4 21.29 -3.39 9.48
N THR A 5 22.11 -2.49 8.95
CA THR A 5 21.81 -1.80 7.69
C THR A 5 22.43 -2.61 6.58
N ASN A 6 21.63 -3.44 5.90
CA ASN A 6 22.03 -3.95 4.60
C ASN A 6 21.81 -2.80 3.61
N SER A 7 22.90 -2.18 3.18
CA SER A 7 22.85 -1.25 2.05
C SER A 7 22.74 -2.08 0.77
N PRO A 8 21.76 -1.82 -0.10
CA PRO A 8 21.66 -2.48 -1.40
C PRO A 8 22.91 -2.15 -2.23
N GLU A 9 23.52 -3.16 -2.86
CA GLU A 9 24.65 -2.94 -3.77
C GLU A 9 24.15 -2.31 -5.07
N ALA A 10 24.99 -1.47 -5.69
CA ALA A 10 24.66 -0.73 -6.90
C ALA A 10 24.37 -1.70 -8.07
N GLY A 11 23.09 -1.99 -8.31
CA GLY A 11 22.64 -2.90 -9.37
C GLY A 11 21.30 -3.59 -9.08
N GLU A 12 20.81 -3.55 -7.83
CA GLU A 12 19.50 -4.09 -7.48
C GLU A 12 18.41 -3.01 -7.66
N ASP A 13 17.36 -3.36 -8.41
CA ASP A 13 16.16 -2.53 -8.53
C ASP A 13 15.43 -2.60 -7.18
N LEU A 14 15.69 -1.64 -6.30
CA LEU A 14 15.04 -1.57 -5.00
C LEU A 14 13.54 -1.42 -5.21
N LEU A 15 12.78 -2.45 -4.84
CA LEU A 15 11.33 -2.42 -4.88
C LEU A 15 10.75 -1.70 -3.67
N GLN A 16 11.40 -1.85 -2.50
CA GLN A 16 10.97 -1.21 -1.26
C GLN A 16 12.10 -1.22 -0.22
N HIS A 17 12.41 -0.07 0.38
CA HIS A 17 13.32 0.00 1.53
C HIS A 17 12.84 1.04 2.55
N HIS A 18 12.51 0.57 3.76
CA HIS A 18 12.01 1.39 4.85
C HIS A 18 13.04 1.48 5.98
N THR A 19 13.41 2.71 6.36
CA THR A 19 14.12 2.98 7.62
C THR A 19 13.15 3.61 8.61
N TYR A 20 13.18 3.13 9.85
CA TYR A 20 12.31 3.59 10.93
C TYR A 20 13.13 4.30 12.00
N ALA A 21 12.69 5.49 12.41
CA ALA A 21 13.17 6.12 13.63
C ALA A 21 12.14 5.93 14.75
N TYR A 22 12.63 5.65 15.96
CA TYR A 22 11.79 5.39 17.13
C TYR A 22 12.11 6.35 18.27
N ARG A 23 11.09 6.72 19.04
CA ARG A 23 11.21 7.33 20.36
C ARG A 23 11.65 6.31 21.42
N ALA A 24 12.00 6.82 22.60
CA ALA A 24 12.35 6.01 23.77
C ALA A 24 11.21 5.10 24.27
N ASP A 25 9.95 5.41 23.93
CA ASP A 25 8.75 4.61 24.22
C ASP A 25 8.41 3.61 23.10
N ASN A 26 9.32 3.42 22.14
CA ASN A 26 9.16 2.53 20.97
C ASN A 26 8.07 2.98 19.98
N HIS A 27 7.64 4.25 20.05
CA HIS A 27 6.75 4.82 19.05
C HIS A 27 7.53 5.25 17.80
N VAL A 28 7.05 4.90 16.60
CA VAL A 28 7.65 5.33 15.32
C VAL A 28 7.48 6.85 15.16
N THR A 29 8.55 7.56 14.84
CA THR A 29 8.53 9.02 14.64
C THR A 29 8.86 9.47 13.22
N GLU A 30 9.57 8.63 12.47
CA GLU A 30 9.91 8.88 11.08
C GLU A 30 9.85 7.54 10.33
N ILE A 31 9.26 7.57 9.14
CA ILE A 31 9.37 6.50 8.16
C ILE A 31 10.01 7.11 6.94
N ARG A 32 11.23 6.65 6.63
CA ARG A 32 11.93 7.02 5.41
C ARG A 32 11.88 5.86 4.44
N GLU A 33 11.28 6.10 3.29
CA GLU A 33 11.14 5.15 2.21
C GLU A 33 12.06 5.62 1.08
N LEU A 34 13.00 4.77 0.62
CA LEU A 34 14.03 5.18 -0.38
C LEU A 34 13.53 5.16 -1.83
N THR A 35 12.41 4.50 -2.07
CA THR A 35 11.76 4.28 -3.38
C THR A 35 10.63 5.27 -3.65
N SER A 36 10.27 6.07 -2.65
CA SER A 36 9.16 6.98 -2.60
C SER A 36 9.72 8.34 -2.27
N ALA A 37 9.31 9.34 -3.03
CA ALA A 37 9.64 10.71 -2.68
C ALA A 37 8.88 11.19 -1.45
N VAL A 38 8.06 10.34 -0.82
CA VAL A 38 7.22 10.71 0.31
C VAL A 38 7.86 10.22 1.60
N SER A 39 8.32 11.16 2.41
CA SER A 39 8.74 10.96 3.80
C SER A 39 7.61 11.33 4.75
N VAL A 40 7.51 10.62 5.86
CA VAL A 40 6.56 10.93 6.92
C VAL A 40 7.35 11.42 8.12
N ASP A 41 7.13 12.70 8.46
CA ASP A 41 7.81 13.37 9.58
C ASP A 41 6.80 13.74 10.65
N GLY A 42 7.03 13.27 11.88
CA GLY A 42 6.28 13.72 13.04
C GLY A 42 4.91 13.05 13.19
N GLY A 43 4.81 12.21 14.21
CA GLY A 43 3.54 11.77 14.77
C GLY A 43 3.22 12.54 16.06
N ASP A 44 1.96 12.91 16.26
CA ASP A 44 1.46 13.28 17.59
C ASP A 44 1.73 12.10 18.58
N PRO A 45 1.81 12.30 19.91
CA PRO A 45 1.82 11.24 20.92
C PRO A 45 0.82 10.09 20.72
N THR A 46 -0.24 10.28 19.93
CA THR A 46 -1.20 9.22 19.57
C THR A 46 -0.81 8.40 18.33
N GLY A 47 0.30 8.74 17.67
CA GLY A 47 0.77 8.14 16.43
C GLY A 47 0.07 8.62 15.17
N ARG A 48 -0.74 9.68 15.28
CA ARG A 48 -1.33 10.33 14.12
C ARG A 48 -0.24 11.05 13.32
N ILE A 49 -0.11 10.65 12.07
CA ILE A 49 0.74 11.33 11.07
C ILE A 49 0.00 12.60 10.63
N GLU A 50 0.59 13.76 10.90
CA GLU A 50 0.02 15.05 10.50
C GLU A 50 0.73 15.65 9.29
N VAL A 51 1.98 15.24 9.05
CA VAL A 51 2.81 15.78 7.99
C VAL A 51 3.38 14.67 7.13
N VAL A 52 3.07 14.76 5.84
CA VAL A 52 3.62 13.95 4.78
C VAL A 52 4.47 14.91 3.94
N ALA A 53 5.79 14.80 4.03
CA ALA A 53 6.75 15.68 3.36
C ALA A 53 7.31 14.99 2.12
N THR A 54 7.38 15.71 1.00
CA THR A 54 8.03 15.19 -0.21
C THR A 54 9.52 15.54 -0.22
N ASP A 55 10.41 14.57 -0.31
CA ASP A 55 11.85 14.78 -0.50
C ASP A 55 12.09 15.42 -1.88
N ALA A 56 12.72 16.59 -1.89
CA ALA A 56 13.00 17.38 -3.09
C ALA A 56 14.03 16.73 -4.04
N ARG A 57 14.63 15.60 -3.66
CA ARG A 57 15.60 14.86 -4.49
C ARG A 57 14.99 14.07 -5.65
N THR A 58 13.68 13.85 -5.63
CA THR A 58 12.96 13.15 -6.70
C THR A 58 11.78 14.01 -7.10
N GLU A 59 11.71 14.43 -8.36
CA GLU A 59 10.51 15.05 -8.94
C GLU A 59 9.40 13.98 -9.02
N CYS A 60 8.79 13.68 -7.88
CA CYS A 60 7.64 12.79 -7.78
C CYS A 60 6.42 13.65 -7.51
N GLU A 61 5.49 13.64 -8.46
CA GLU A 61 4.20 14.24 -8.27
C GLU A 61 3.41 13.39 -7.26
N ALA A 62 3.36 13.84 -6.00
CA ALA A 62 2.54 13.18 -4.99
C ALA A 62 1.06 13.24 -5.40
N ARG A 63 0.42 12.07 -5.49
CA ARG A 63 -1.00 11.93 -5.84
C ARG A 63 -1.78 11.43 -4.63
N PHE A 64 -2.82 12.16 -4.26
CA PHE A 64 -3.69 11.81 -3.15
C PHE A 64 -4.98 11.17 -3.66
N HIS A 65 -5.41 10.09 -3.02
CA HIS A 65 -6.69 9.45 -3.28
C HIS A 65 -7.42 9.17 -1.96
N ALA A 66 -8.72 9.39 -1.94
CA ALA A 66 -9.58 8.87 -0.88
C ALA A 66 -9.90 7.40 -1.17
N VAL A 67 -9.80 6.55 -0.15
CA VAL A 67 -10.17 5.14 -0.23
C VAL A 67 -11.60 4.96 0.24
N ILE A 68 -12.47 4.50 -0.65
CA ILE A 68 -13.83 4.09 -0.30
C ILE A 68 -13.83 2.59 -0.08
N THR A 69 -14.43 2.15 1.01
CA THR A 69 -14.51 0.73 1.37
C THR A 69 -15.94 0.21 1.36
N ASP A 70 -16.08 -1.11 1.21
CA ASP A 70 -17.32 -1.79 1.55
C ASP A 70 -17.57 -1.84 3.08
N VAL A 71 -18.63 -2.53 3.49
CA VAL A 71 -19.04 -2.66 4.89
C VAL A 71 -18.08 -3.45 5.78
N VAL A 72 -17.20 -4.26 5.20
CA VAL A 72 -16.18 -5.01 5.96
C VAL A 72 -14.82 -4.31 5.94
N GLY A 73 -14.66 -3.22 5.18
CA GLY A 73 -13.43 -2.45 5.08
C GLY A 73 -12.56 -2.82 3.89
N THR A 74 -13.07 -3.57 2.92
CA THR A 74 -12.36 -3.86 1.66
C THR A 74 -12.39 -2.61 0.77
N PRO A 75 -11.25 -2.12 0.26
CA PRO A 75 -11.22 -1.03 -0.71
C PRO A 75 -11.98 -1.40 -1.98
N THR A 76 -12.96 -0.58 -2.36
CA THR A 76 -13.73 -0.74 -3.59
C THR A 76 -13.42 0.37 -4.59
N GLU A 77 -13.12 1.58 -4.13
CA GLU A 77 -12.85 2.72 -5.01
C GLU A 77 -11.69 3.59 -4.52
N LEU A 78 -10.93 4.12 -5.47
CA LEU A 78 -10.01 5.23 -5.25
C LEU A 78 -10.58 6.47 -5.93
N VAL A 79 -10.74 7.54 -5.15
CA VAL A 79 -11.34 8.79 -5.62
C VAL A 79 -10.30 9.90 -5.57
N THR A 80 -10.13 10.63 -6.67
CA THR A 80 -9.22 11.77 -6.77
C THR A 80 -9.77 12.97 -5.98
N PRO A 81 -8.94 13.99 -5.68
CA PRO A 81 -9.39 15.16 -4.91
C PRO A 81 -10.49 15.97 -5.61
N ASP A 82 -10.57 15.92 -6.94
CA ASP A 82 -11.61 16.51 -7.77
C ASP A 82 -12.88 15.66 -7.88
N GLY A 83 -12.96 14.54 -7.15
CA GLY A 83 -14.15 13.70 -7.04
C GLY A 83 -14.32 12.68 -8.18
N ARG A 84 -13.30 12.43 -8.99
CA ARG A 84 -13.33 11.41 -10.06
C ARG A 84 -12.91 10.06 -9.51
N ILE A 85 -13.53 8.99 -10.02
CA ILE A 85 -13.12 7.62 -9.71
C ILE A 85 -11.82 7.33 -10.48
N ALA A 86 -10.70 7.29 -9.77
CA ALA A 86 -9.43 6.85 -10.33
C ALA A 86 -9.45 5.34 -10.54
N ARG A 87 -9.99 4.57 -9.60
CA ARG A 87 -9.98 3.11 -9.69
C ARG A 87 -11.25 2.56 -9.08
N GLN A 88 -11.78 1.49 -9.67
CA GLN A 88 -12.84 0.70 -9.06
C GLN A 88 -12.49 -0.78 -9.12
N GLU A 89 -12.45 -1.43 -7.96
CA GLU A 89 -12.26 -2.87 -7.81
C GLU A 89 -13.57 -3.51 -7.36
N ARG A 90 -13.89 -4.61 -8.03
CA ARG A 90 -15.09 -5.42 -7.74
C ARG A 90 -14.62 -6.82 -7.43
N THR A 91 -15.09 -7.36 -6.32
CA THR A 91 -14.80 -8.73 -5.93
C THR A 91 -16.10 -9.46 -5.61
N THR A 92 -16.07 -10.78 -5.68
CA THR A 92 -17.08 -11.62 -5.05
C THR A 92 -16.92 -11.55 -3.53
N VAL A 93 -17.92 -12.03 -2.78
CA VAL A 93 -17.84 -12.17 -1.31
C VAL A 93 -16.62 -12.99 -0.86
N TRP A 94 -16.08 -13.83 -1.74
CA TRP A 94 -14.92 -14.69 -1.48
C TRP A 94 -13.59 -14.11 -2.00
N GLY A 95 -13.59 -12.88 -2.51
CA GLY A 95 -12.37 -12.20 -2.95
C GLY A 95 -11.98 -12.43 -4.41
N THR A 96 -12.79 -13.17 -5.19
CA THR A 96 -12.53 -13.33 -6.63
C THR A 96 -12.72 -12.01 -7.34
N ARG A 97 -11.69 -11.52 -8.04
CA ARG A 97 -11.76 -10.28 -8.81
C ARG A 97 -12.72 -10.41 -9.99
N LEU A 98 -13.57 -9.39 -10.13
CA LEU A 98 -14.44 -9.18 -11.26
C LEU A 98 -13.85 -8.09 -12.16
N PRO A 99 -14.17 -8.09 -13.47
CA PRO A 99 -13.73 -7.04 -14.38
C PRO A 99 -14.09 -5.64 -13.86
N ALA A 100 -13.12 -4.74 -13.92
CA ALA A 100 -13.33 -3.33 -13.59
C ALA A 100 -14.30 -2.70 -14.60
N PRO A 101 -15.15 -1.75 -14.18
CA PRO A 101 -16.01 -1.03 -15.10
C PRO A 101 -15.23 -0.22 -16.14
N PRO A 102 -15.78 -0.04 -17.35
CA PRO A 102 -15.13 0.74 -18.39
C PRO A 102 -14.92 2.19 -17.93
N GLY A 103 -13.71 2.70 -18.16
CA GLY A 103 -13.31 4.06 -17.74
C GLY A 103 -12.62 4.14 -16.37
N SER A 104 -12.50 3.03 -15.63
CA SER A 104 -11.58 2.94 -14.48
C SER A 104 -10.15 3.15 -14.96
N SER A 105 -9.39 4.03 -14.29
CA SER A 105 -7.95 4.18 -14.56
C SER A 105 -7.16 2.98 -14.01
N SER A 106 -5.91 2.85 -14.44
CA SER A 106 -4.96 1.80 -14.04
C SER A 106 -4.15 2.15 -12.80
N VAL A 107 -4.57 3.12 -12.00
CA VAL A 107 -3.91 3.39 -10.70
C VAL A 107 -3.93 2.10 -9.89
N ASP A 108 -2.77 1.69 -9.39
CA ASP A 108 -2.68 0.49 -8.57
C ASP A 108 -3.07 0.81 -7.11
N CYS A 109 -3.66 -0.18 -6.45
CA CYS A 109 -3.98 -0.15 -5.04
C CYS A 109 -3.56 -1.49 -4.47
N PRO A 110 -2.58 -1.58 -3.56
CA PRO A 110 -2.14 -2.87 -3.02
C PRO A 110 -3.01 -3.34 -1.84
N LEU A 111 -3.87 -2.50 -1.28
CA LEU A 111 -4.76 -2.88 -0.17
C LEU A 111 -5.85 -3.85 -0.61
N ARG A 112 -6.15 -4.86 0.20
CA ARG A 112 -7.12 -5.92 -0.08
C ARG A 112 -8.14 -6.01 1.06
N PHE A 113 -8.59 -7.22 1.46
CA PHE A 113 -9.38 -7.38 2.67
C PHE A 113 -8.68 -6.77 3.90
N PRO A 114 -9.42 -6.45 4.98
CA PRO A 114 -8.82 -5.88 6.19
C PRO A 114 -7.55 -6.61 6.65
N GLY A 115 -6.45 -5.86 6.77
CA GLY A 115 -5.14 -6.38 7.17
C GLY A 115 -4.38 -7.13 6.07
N GLN A 116 -4.87 -7.15 4.82
CA GLN A 116 -4.20 -7.77 3.68
C GLN A 116 -3.55 -6.74 2.76
N TYR A 117 -2.34 -7.06 2.30
CA TYR A 117 -1.57 -6.31 1.32
C TYR A 117 -1.18 -7.23 0.16
N ARG A 118 -1.42 -6.82 -1.09
CA ARG A 118 -0.87 -7.49 -2.27
C ARG A 118 0.61 -7.15 -2.36
N ASP A 119 1.42 -8.17 -2.17
CA ASP A 119 2.83 -8.12 -2.47
C ASP A 119 3.03 -8.31 -3.97
N SER A 120 3.61 -7.31 -4.63
CA SER A 120 3.89 -7.33 -6.08
C SER A 120 5.12 -8.17 -6.44
N GLU A 121 5.98 -8.51 -5.48
CA GLU A 121 7.12 -9.39 -5.72
C GLU A 121 6.67 -10.85 -5.84
N THR A 122 5.72 -11.25 -4.99
CA THR A 122 5.24 -12.64 -4.91
C THR A 122 3.88 -12.87 -5.56
N ASP A 123 3.17 -11.80 -5.92
CA ASP A 123 1.75 -11.80 -6.30
C ASP A 123 0.80 -12.36 -5.22
N LEU A 124 1.27 -12.57 -3.99
CA LEU A 124 0.47 -13.09 -2.87
C LEU A 124 -0.16 -11.97 -2.04
N ASN A 125 -1.25 -12.28 -1.34
CA ASN A 125 -1.78 -11.40 -0.31
C ASN A 125 -1.13 -11.73 1.03
N TYR A 126 -0.38 -10.80 1.59
CA TYR A 126 0.20 -10.92 2.92
C TYR A 126 -0.78 -10.45 4.00
N ASN A 127 -0.92 -11.22 5.07
CA ASN A 127 -1.58 -10.83 6.32
C ASN A 127 -0.82 -11.44 7.49
N TYR A 128 -0.21 -10.61 8.33
CA TYR A 128 0.47 -10.99 9.58
C TYR A 128 0.89 -12.47 9.69
N PHE A 129 2.07 -12.77 9.14
CA PHE A 129 2.69 -14.11 9.04
C PHE A 129 1.93 -15.16 8.21
N ARG A 130 1.02 -14.75 7.33
CA ARG A 130 0.32 -15.62 6.38
C ARG A 130 0.37 -15.02 4.98
N TYR A 131 0.47 -15.91 4.00
CA TYR A 131 0.39 -15.58 2.58
C TYR A 131 -0.80 -16.32 1.98
N TYR A 132 -1.61 -15.60 1.21
CA TYR A 132 -2.79 -16.13 0.55
C TYR A 132 -2.68 -15.93 -0.96
N ASP A 133 -2.82 -17.02 -1.69
CA ASP A 133 -2.99 -17.00 -3.15
C ASP A 133 -4.49 -16.88 -3.47
N ASP A 134 -4.86 -15.84 -4.22
CA ASP A 134 -6.26 -15.63 -4.62
C ASP A 134 -6.68 -16.52 -5.81
N GLN A 135 -5.71 -17.09 -6.55
CA GLN A 135 -5.95 -18.04 -7.63
C GLN A 135 -6.38 -19.40 -7.07
N VAL A 136 -5.88 -19.77 -5.89
CA VAL A 136 -6.27 -21.02 -5.21
C VAL A 136 -7.67 -20.90 -4.59
N ALA A 137 -8.09 -19.69 -4.21
CA ALA A 137 -9.41 -19.43 -3.64
C ALA A 137 -10.50 -19.18 -4.70
N ALA A 138 -10.14 -18.98 -5.97
CA ALA A 138 -11.09 -18.85 -7.07
C ALA A 138 -11.77 -20.21 -7.32
N ALA A 139 -13.11 -20.23 -7.26
CA ALA A 139 -13.88 -21.37 -7.73
C ALA A 139 -13.51 -21.63 -9.21
N PRO A 140 -13.36 -22.90 -9.64
CA PRO A 140 -13.09 -23.19 -11.05
C PRO A 140 -14.21 -22.57 -11.89
N ALA A 141 -13.82 -21.81 -12.92
CA ALA A 141 -14.77 -21.30 -13.90
C ALA A 141 -15.56 -22.49 -14.45
N SER A 142 -16.88 -22.46 -14.30
CA SER A 142 -17.75 -23.47 -14.92
C SER A 142 -17.69 -23.28 -16.43
N GLU A 143 -17.38 -24.37 -17.16
CA GLU A 143 -17.53 -24.47 -18.62
C GLU A 143 -19.00 -24.36 -19.04
#